data_AF-A0A1V4ELL1-F1
#
_entry.id   AF-A0A1V4ELL1-F1
#
_cell.length_a   1.000
_cell.length_b   1.000
_cell.length_c   1.000
_cell.angle_alpha   90.00
_cell.angle_beta   90.00
_cell.angle_gamma   90.00
#
_symmetry.space_group_name_H-M   'P 1'
#
loop_
_entity.id
_entity.type
_entity.pdbx_description
1 polymer ?
#
loop_
_entity_poly.entity_id
_entity_poly.type
_entity_poly.pdbx_seq_one_letter_code
_entity_poly.pdbx_strand_id
1 'polypeptide(L)' 'MKRGEPSGRWKEPANSCDGTLRLTAASGSALTFRLEDVPQCVPGDVVLTRKGDALSYRHTDDLGLFAYEGTLTRDS' A
#
# COMPACT_ATOMS: atom_id res chain seq x y z
N MET A 1 1.63 10.05 2.59
CA MET A 1 2.94 10.12 3.28
C MET A 1 3.52 11.50 3.09
N LYS A 2 4.19 12.05 4.09
CA LYS A 2 4.99 13.27 3.93
C LYS A 2 6.43 12.90 3.62
N ARG A 3 7.16 13.84 3.01
CA ARG A 3 8.60 13.67 2.72
C ARG A 3 9.35 13.43 4.03
N GLY A 4 10.11 12.34 4.11
CA GLY A 4 10.93 11.98 5.27
C GLY A 4 10.22 11.12 6.33
N GLU A 5 8.91 10.87 6.19
CA GLU A 5 8.19 9.97 7.09
C GLU A 5 8.19 8.54 6.53
N PRO A 6 8.58 7.51 7.32
CA PRO A 6 8.55 6.13 6.88
C PRO A 6 7.15 5.52 6.92
N SER A 7 6.13 6.27 7.36
CA SER A 7 4.75 5.80 7.47
C SER A 7 3.73 6.73 6.81
N GLY A 8 2.58 6.18 6.45
CA GLY A 8 1.46 6.88 5.85
C GLY A 8 0.13 6.23 6.19
N ARG A 9 -0.96 6.92 5.90
CA ARG A 9 -2.31 6.37 6.08
C ARG A 9 -2.77 5.67 4.80
N TRP A 10 -3.39 4.51 4.97
CA TRP A 10 -4.11 3.77 3.95
C TRP A 10 -5.59 4.04 4.10
N LYS A 11 -6.28 4.26 2.98
CA LYS A 11 -7.74 4.36 2.95
C LYS A 11 -8.27 3.82 1.63
N GLU A 12 -9.16 2.84 1.70
CA GLU A 12 -9.91 2.35 0.54
C GLU A 12 -11.35 2.89 0.60
N PRO A 13 -11.77 3.71 -0.38
CA PRO A 13 -13.10 4.30 -0.38
C PRO A 13 -14.25 3.28 -0.46
N ALA A 14 -14.01 2.13 -1.10
CA ALA A 14 -15.06 1.16 -1.44
C ALA A 14 -15.55 0.32 -0.26
N ASN A 15 -14.71 0.09 0.75
CA ASN A 15 -14.97 -0.85 1.85
C ASN A 15 -14.71 -0.24 3.24
N SER A 16 -14.47 1.08 3.32
CA SER A 16 -14.09 1.78 4.56
C SER A 16 -12.82 1.23 5.24
N CYS A 17 -11.98 0.49 4.51
CA CYS A 17 -10.70 0.05 5.04
C CYS A 17 -9.82 1.26 5.33
N ASP A 18 -9.32 1.34 6.56
CA ASP A 18 -8.36 2.33 7.04
C ASP A 18 -7.25 1.61 7.79
N GLY A 19 -6.01 2.08 7.62
CA GLY A 19 -4.86 1.52 8.31
C GLY A 19 -3.59 2.33 8.13
N THR A 20 -2.48 1.78 8.61
CA THR A 20 -1.16 2.39 8.55
C THR A 20 -0.29 1.63 7.55
N LEU A 21 0.31 2.34 6.59
CA LEU A 21 1.42 1.85 5.79
C LEU A 21 2.73 2.20 6.48
N ARG A 22 3.59 1.22 6.72
CA ARG A 22 4.99 1.42 7.12
C ARG A 22 5.92 0.93 6.01
N LEU A 23 6.82 1.79 5.54
CA LEU A 23 7.84 1.43 4.56
C LEU A 23 8.79 0.39 5.18
N THR A 24 8.91 -0.77 4.52
CA THR A 24 9.80 -1.86 4.96
C THR A 24 10.98 -2.04 4.01
N ALA A 25 10.81 -1.71 2.72
CA ALA A 25 11.89 -1.72 1.75
C ALA A 25 11.66 -0.69 0.63
N ALA A 26 12.77 -0.19 0.08
CA ALA A 26 12.76 0.62 -1.13
C ALA A 26 13.86 0.11 -2.06
N SER A 27 13.50 -0.26 -3.29
CA SER A 27 14.43 -0.80 -4.28
C SER A 27 14.07 -0.31 -5.68
N GLY A 28 14.97 0.45 -6.30
CA GLY A 28 14.80 0.93 -7.67
C GLY A 28 13.47 1.68 -7.87
N SER A 29 12.56 1.08 -8.63
CA SER A 29 11.22 1.61 -8.95
C SER A 29 10.10 1.07 -8.06
N ALA A 30 10.42 0.24 -7.07
CA ALA A 30 9.47 -0.40 -6.18
C ALA A 30 9.66 0.05 -4.72
N LEU A 31 8.54 0.27 -4.04
CA LEU A 31 8.46 0.52 -2.61
C LEU A 31 7.60 -0.57 -1.99
N THR A 32 8.10 -1.22 -0.95
CA THR A 32 7.35 -2.23 -0.19
C THR A 32 6.96 -1.64 1.15
N PHE A 33 5.68 -1.77 1.47
CA PHE A 33 5.07 -1.33 2.70
C PHE A 33 4.45 -2.52 3.42
N ARG A 34 4.42 -2.43 4.74
CA ARG A 34 3.55 -3.21 5.60
C ARG A 34 2.26 -2.44 5.84
N LEU A 35 1.11 -3.02 5.52
CA LEU A 35 -0.19 -2.54 5.94
C LEU A 35 -0.53 -3.16 7.31
N GLU A 36 -0.71 -2.31 8.30
CA GLU A 36 -1.00 -2.66 9.69
C GLU A 36 -2.08 -1.76 10.27
N ASP A 37 -2.49 -2.01 11.52
CA ASP A 37 -3.56 -1.28 12.19
C ASP A 37 -4.87 -1.24 11.38
N VAL A 38 -5.22 -2.37 10.78
CA VAL A 38 -6.39 -2.54 9.89
C VAL A 38 -7.53 -3.29 10.59
N PRO A 39 -8.36 -2.65 11.42
CA PRO A 39 -9.44 -3.34 12.14
C PRO A 39 -10.54 -3.89 11.22
N GLN A 40 -10.67 -3.37 10.00
CA GLN A 40 -11.71 -3.75 9.02
C GLN A 40 -11.16 -4.36 7.74
N CYS A 41 -9.86 -4.64 7.69
CA CYS A 41 -9.20 -5.16 6.50
C CYS A 41 -8.14 -6.20 6.85
N VAL A 42 -7.65 -6.87 5.80
CA VAL A 42 -6.63 -7.88 5.95
C VAL A 42 -5.25 -7.18 5.99
N PRO A 43 -4.42 -7.42 7.02
CA PRO A 43 -3.05 -6.93 7.04
C PRO A 43 -2.21 -7.68 5.99
N GLY A 44 -1.12 -7.05 5.56
CA GLY A 44 -0.32 -7.62 4.48
C GLY A 44 0.75 -6.69 3.96
N ASP A 45 1.41 -7.13 2.90
CA ASP A 45 2.42 -6.35 2.21
C ASP A 45 1.83 -5.65 1.00
N VAL A 46 2.10 -4.35 0.89
CA VAL A 46 1.70 -3.52 -0.24
C VAL A 46 2.94 -3.10 -1.01
N VAL A 47 3.07 -3.59 -2.24
CA VAL A 47 4.15 -3.21 -3.16
C VAL A 47 3.62 -2.16 -4.12
N LEU A 48 4.24 -0.98 -4.11
CA LEU A 48 3.99 0.09 -5.08
C LEU A 48 5.11 0.11 -6.10
N THR A 49 4.77 -0.05 -7.38
CA THR A 49 5.73 0.03 -8.49
C THR A 49 5.38 1.20 -9.39
N ARG A 50 6.36 2.05 -9.70
CA ARG A 50 6.15 3.17 -10.61
C ARG A 50 5.94 2.68 -12.05
N LYS A 51 4.83 3.08 -12.67
CA LYS A 51 4.51 2.85 -14.09
C LYS A 51 4.16 4.19 -14.74
N GLY A 52 5.18 4.85 -15.31
CA GLY A 52 5.03 6.19 -15.89
C GLY A 52 4.61 7.21 -14.83
N ASP A 53 3.43 7.80 -15.04
CA ASP A 53 2.82 8.81 -14.15
C ASP A 53 1.89 8.21 -13.09
N ALA A 54 1.70 6.90 -13.09
CA ALA A 54 0.90 6.18 -12.11
C ALA A 54 1.75 5.24 -11.25
N LEU A 55 1.17 4.76 -10.15
CA LEU A 55 1.73 3.67 -9.36
C LEU A 55 0.84 2.45 -9.51
N SER A 56 1.36 1.32 -9.99
CA SER A 56 0.66 0.05 -9.79
C SER A 56 0.86 -0.40 -8.36
N TYR A 57 -0.18 -0.86 -7.70
CA TYR A 57 -0.09 -1.47 -6.38
C TYR A 57 -0.43 -2.96 -6.47
N ARG A 58 0.21 -3.75 -5.60
CA ARG A 58 -0.15 -5.13 -5.29
C ARG A 58 -0.17 -5.29 -3.78
N HIS A 59 -1.32 -5.64 -3.22
CA HIS A 59 -1.49 -6.01 -1.82
C HIS A 59 -1.54 -7.53 -1.71
N THR A 60 -0.67 -8.13 -0.91
CA THR A 60 -0.66 -9.57 -0.59
C THR A 60 -0.90 -9.73 0.90
N ASP A 61 -1.89 -10.54 1.29
CA ASP A 61 -2.14 -10.77 2.72
C ASP A 61 -1.01 -11.55 3.40
N ASP A 62 -1.04 -11.55 4.74
CA ASP A 62 -0.07 -12.25 5.59
C ASP A 62 0.05 -13.75 5.36
N LEU A 63 -1.01 -14.37 4.84
CA LEU A 63 -1.06 -15.80 4.56
C LEU A 63 -0.62 -16.12 3.13
N GLY A 64 -0.39 -15.10 2.29
CA GLY A 64 -0.10 -15.25 0.87
C GLY A 64 -1.26 -15.84 0.06
N LEU A 65 -2.49 -15.82 0.58
CA LEU A 65 -3.64 -16.50 -0.02
C LEU A 65 -4.34 -15.64 -1.06
N PHE A 66 -4.42 -14.34 -0.81
CA PHE A 66 -5.04 -13.38 -1.70
C PHE A 66 -4.05 -12.30 -2.10
N ALA A 67 -4.15 -11.91 -3.37
CA ALA A 67 -3.48 -10.74 -3.89
C ALA A 67 -4.47 -9.84 -4.63
N TYR A 68 -4.47 -8.57 -4.25
CA TYR A 68 -5.26 -7.53 -4.89
C TYR A 68 -4.33 -6.61 -5.66
N GLU A 69 -4.68 -6.28 -6.90
CA GLU A 69 -3.89 -5.43 -7.77
C GLU A 69 -4.71 -4.26 -8.28
N GLY A 70 -4.04 -3.13 -8.52
CA GLY A 70 -4.67 -2.01 -9.17
C GLY A 70 -3.68 -0.88 -9.43
N THR A 71 -4.24 0.30 -9.70
CA THR A 71 -3.47 1.50 -10.03
C THR A 71 -3.87 2.61 -9.08
N LEU A 72 -2.87 3.21 -8.43
CA LEU A 72 -3.03 4.43 -7.65
C LEU A 72 -2.69 5.63 -8.54
N THR A 73 -3.62 6.58 -8.55
CA THR A 73 -3.39 7.92 -9.05
C THR A 73 -3.17 8.86 -7.87
N ARG A 74 -2.48 9.97 -8.13
CA ARG A 74 -2.35 11.02 -7.13
C ARG A 74 -3.74 11.63 -6.88
N ASP A 75 -4.13 11.70 -5.61
CA ASP A 75 -5.33 12.44 -5.22
C ASP A 75 -5.10 13.96 -5.37
N SER A 76 -6.14 14.69 -5.76
CA SER A 76 -6.06 16.09 -6.24
C SER A 76 -5.73 17.09 -5.15
#